data_AF-A0A6L7X892-F1
#
_entry.id   AF-A0A6L7X892-F1
#
_cell.length_a   1.000
_cell.length_b   1.000
_cell.length_c   1.000
_cell.angle_alpha   90.00
_cell.angle_beta   90.00
_cell.angle_gamma   90.00
#
_symmetry.space_group_name_H-M   'P 1'
#
loop_
_entity.id
_entity.type
_entity.pdbx_description
1 polymer ?
#
loop_
_entity_poly.entity_id
_entity_poly.type
_entity_poly.pdbx_seq_one_letter_code
_entity_poly.pdbx_strand_id
1 'polypeptide(L)'
;MPIKLYSDDELAGLRTLPKMVTNPGARWVDKPGHRQRNFQALAGDDDEIAFSIYQRQNVRDDSDFSCGIAFLPTGDARLTLARYNGPSHIHGDIDFHPHIHRATARAIAAGKKPESEADETDRFNTLDGAFRCLLEDFQVEGVALPAPDQKRLL
;
A
#
# COMPACT_ATOMS: atom_id res chain seq x y z
N MET A 1 1.55 -22.69 -12.33
CA MET A 1 0.99 -21.76 -13.33
C MET A 1 2.06 -20.73 -13.65
N PRO A 2 2.20 -20.29 -14.91
CA PRO A 2 3.15 -19.24 -15.25
C PRO A 2 2.79 -17.96 -14.47
N ILE A 3 3.78 -17.30 -13.90
CA ILE A 3 3.59 -15.99 -13.27
C ILE A 3 3.36 -14.99 -14.40
N LYS A 4 2.24 -14.26 -14.35
CA LYS A 4 2.01 -13.13 -15.25
C LYS A 4 3.10 -12.08 -15.03
N LEU A 5 3.81 -11.74 -16.10
CA LEU A 5 4.72 -10.60 -16.11
C LEU A 5 3.92 -9.31 -16.30
N TYR A 6 4.42 -8.23 -15.70
CA TYR A 6 3.89 -6.89 -15.87
C TYR A 6 5.06 -5.99 -16.30
N SER A 7 4.83 -5.20 -17.34
CA SER A 7 5.70 -4.10 -17.75
C SER A 7 5.57 -2.91 -16.80
N ASP A 8 6.55 -2.01 -16.83
CA ASP A 8 6.49 -0.79 -16.01
C ASP A 8 5.33 0.11 -16.44
N ASP A 9 4.95 0.13 -17.72
CA ASP A 9 3.79 0.87 -18.21
C ASP A 9 2.47 0.30 -17.68
N GLU A 10 2.32 -1.03 -17.61
CA GLU A 10 1.13 -1.65 -16.99
C GLU A 10 1.06 -1.35 -15.49
N LEU A 11 2.20 -1.41 -14.78
CA LEU A 11 2.27 -1.06 -13.36
C LEU A 11 1.97 0.43 -13.13
N ALA A 12 2.45 1.32 -13.99
CA ALA A 12 2.15 2.73 -13.98
C ALA A 12 0.66 2.98 -14.24
N GLY A 13 0.07 2.28 -15.22
CA GLY A 13 -1.36 2.32 -15.50
C GLY A 13 -2.20 1.90 -14.28
N LEU A 14 -1.87 0.78 -13.63
CA LEU A 14 -2.55 0.34 -12.40
C LEU A 14 -2.39 1.36 -11.26
N ARG A 15 -1.25 2.05 -11.18
CA ARG A 15 -1.03 3.10 -10.19
C ARG A 15 -1.94 4.30 -10.44
N THR A 16 -1.98 4.82 -11.66
CA THR A 16 -2.71 6.06 -12.00
C THR A 16 -4.17 5.85 -12.36
N LEU A 17 -4.65 4.62 -12.43
CA LEU A 17 -6.07 4.34 -12.65
C LEU A 17 -6.90 4.82 -11.45
N PRO A 18 -7.91 5.69 -11.61
CA PRO A 18 -8.79 6.10 -10.50
C PRO A 18 -9.51 4.90 -9.87
N LYS A 19 -9.61 4.87 -8.54
CA LYS A 19 -10.21 3.76 -7.78
C LYS A 19 -11.22 4.31 -6.77
N MET A 20 -12.38 3.68 -6.68
CA MET A 20 -13.42 4.03 -5.70
C MET A 20 -13.54 2.94 -4.64
N VAL A 21 -13.38 3.30 -3.36
CA VAL A 21 -13.61 2.38 -2.24
C VAL A 21 -15.09 2.00 -2.14
N THR A 22 -15.38 0.71 -2.08
CA THR A 22 -16.75 0.18 -2.02
C THR A 22 -17.23 -0.14 -0.61
N ASN A 23 -16.31 -0.14 0.37
CA ASN A 23 -16.61 -0.40 1.77
C ASN A 23 -16.00 0.66 2.72
N PRO A 24 -16.40 1.96 2.61
CA PRO A 24 -15.83 3.05 3.40
C PRO A 24 -15.85 2.81 4.92
N GLY A 25 -16.82 2.04 5.41
CA GLY A 25 -16.98 1.70 6.83
C GLY A 25 -16.09 0.56 7.33
N ALA A 26 -15.00 0.22 6.66
CA ALA A 26 -14.10 -0.86 7.05
C ALA A 26 -13.62 -0.69 8.51
N ARG A 27 -13.89 -1.70 9.34
CA ARG A 27 -13.62 -1.68 10.78
C ARG A 27 -12.25 -2.29 11.09
N TRP A 28 -11.65 -1.78 12.16
CA TRP A 28 -10.48 -2.41 12.77
C TRP A 28 -10.85 -3.77 13.36
N VAL A 29 -9.99 -4.74 13.12
CA VAL A 29 -10.03 -6.07 13.71
C VAL A 29 -8.75 -6.25 14.51
N ASP A 30 -8.89 -6.53 15.80
CA ASP A 30 -7.76 -6.86 16.66
C ASP A 30 -7.25 -8.26 16.35
N LYS A 31 -5.92 -8.35 16.22
CA LYS A 31 -5.18 -9.60 16.01
C LYS A 31 -4.06 -9.68 17.05
N PRO A 32 -3.49 -10.86 17.31
CA PRO A 32 -2.32 -10.96 18.16
C PRO A 32 -1.19 -10.01 17.70
N GLY A 33 -0.88 -9.02 18.53
CA GLY A 33 0.20 -8.05 18.32
C GLY A 33 -0.12 -6.85 17.41
N HIS A 34 -1.25 -6.82 16.70
CA HIS A 34 -1.60 -5.70 15.82
C HIS A 34 -3.10 -5.59 15.58
N ARG A 35 -3.58 -4.41 15.18
CA ARG A 35 -4.91 -4.24 14.58
C ARG A 35 -4.80 -4.09 13.08
N GLN A 36 -5.80 -4.54 12.34
CA GLN A 36 -5.87 -4.40 10.88
C GLN A 36 -7.27 -4.02 10.41
N ARG A 37 -7.37 -3.18 9.38
CA ARG A 37 -8.60 -2.98 8.59
C ARG A 37 -8.29 -3.08 7.09
N ASN A 38 -9.28 -3.51 6.32
CA ASN A 38 -9.13 -3.73 4.88
C ASN A 38 -10.27 -3.05 4.10
N PHE A 39 -9.88 -2.30 3.08
CA PHE A 39 -10.78 -1.70 2.12
C PHE A 39 -10.73 -2.50 0.81
N GLN A 40 -11.85 -2.51 0.11
CA GLN A 40 -11.99 -2.95 -1.27
C GLN A 40 -12.22 -1.71 -2.11
N ALA A 41 -11.61 -1.67 -3.29
CA ALA A 41 -11.83 -0.61 -4.25
C ALA A 41 -11.95 -1.19 -5.66
N LEU A 42 -12.74 -0.53 -6.50
CA LEU A 42 -12.96 -0.89 -7.90
C LEU A 42 -12.52 0.26 -8.78
N ALA A 43 -12.15 -0.03 -10.02
CA ALA A 43 -11.84 0.97 -11.03
C ALA A 43 -12.55 0.67 -12.35
N GLY A 44 -12.82 1.73 -13.11
CA GLY A 44 -13.60 1.66 -14.35
C GLY A 44 -15.12 1.59 -14.09
N ASP A 45 -15.90 1.63 -15.17
CA ASP A 45 -17.36 1.64 -15.10
C ASP A 45 -17.97 0.24 -14.90
N ASP A 46 -17.22 -0.82 -15.22
CA ASP A 46 -17.72 -2.21 -15.25
C ASP A 46 -17.31 -3.07 -14.03
N ASP A 47 -16.78 -2.46 -12.96
CA ASP A 47 -16.42 -3.14 -11.69
C ASP A 47 -15.43 -4.33 -11.82
N GLU A 48 -14.83 -4.56 -12.99
CA GLU A 48 -13.95 -5.71 -13.25
C GLU A 48 -12.54 -5.56 -12.67
N ILE A 49 -12.08 -4.32 -12.45
CA ILE A 49 -10.72 -4.05 -11.97
C ILE A 49 -10.73 -3.83 -10.46
N ALA A 50 -10.47 -4.90 -9.72
CA ALA A 50 -10.52 -4.89 -8.26
C ALA A 50 -9.16 -4.66 -7.59
N PHE A 51 -9.21 -3.95 -6.47
CA PHE A 51 -8.08 -3.67 -5.60
C PHE A 51 -8.44 -3.95 -4.14
N SER A 52 -7.44 -4.37 -3.38
CA SER A 52 -7.53 -4.43 -1.92
C SER A 52 -6.51 -3.50 -1.30
N ILE A 53 -6.94 -2.77 -0.27
CA ILE A 53 -6.10 -1.85 0.47
C ILE A 53 -6.16 -2.25 1.94
N TYR A 54 -5.06 -2.15 2.67
CA TYR A 54 -5.04 -2.45 4.10
C TYR A 54 -4.33 -1.37 4.89
N GLN A 55 -4.68 -1.28 6.17
CA GLN A 55 -3.89 -0.62 7.20
C GLN A 55 -3.65 -1.60 8.34
N ARG A 56 -2.42 -1.61 8.87
CA ARG A 56 -1.95 -2.43 9.99
C ARG A 56 -1.20 -1.53 10.96
N GLN A 57 -1.54 -1.62 12.25
CA GLN A 57 -0.84 -0.94 13.33
C GLN A 57 -0.48 -1.95 14.43
N ASN A 58 0.78 -2.01 14.83
CA ASN A 58 1.20 -2.75 16.02
C ASN A 58 0.56 -2.13 17.29
N VAL A 59 0.14 -2.97 18.23
CA VAL A 59 -0.56 -2.51 19.45
C VAL A 59 0.36 -1.94 20.54
N ARG A 60 1.69 -2.09 20.40
CA ARG A 60 2.70 -1.67 21.40
C ARG A 60 3.73 -0.70 20.85
N ASP A 61 3.87 -0.61 19.54
CA ASP A 61 4.85 0.23 18.87
C ASP A 61 4.16 1.04 17.77
N ASP A 62 3.99 2.33 18.03
CA ASP A 62 3.34 3.23 17.08
C ASP A 62 4.16 3.42 15.80
N SER A 63 5.48 3.14 15.83
CA SER A 63 6.35 3.16 14.65
C SER A 63 6.25 1.89 13.80
N ASP A 64 5.72 0.79 14.34
CA ASP A 64 5.46 -0.44 13.60
C ASP A 64 4.07 -0.41 12.97
N PHE A 65 4.01 0.25 11.81
CA PHE A 65 2.81 0.29 10.99
C PHE A 65 3.10 -0.07 9.55
N SER A 66 2.04 -0.46 8.84
CA SER A 66 2.06 -0.48 7.38
C SER A 66 0.69 -0.26 6.77
N CYS A 67 0.65 0.32 5.58
CA CYS A 67 -0.50 0.24 4.69
C CYS A 67 -0.06 -0.15 3.29
N GLY A 68 -0.94 -0.78 2.52
CA GLY A 68 -0.57 -1.24 1.19
C GLY A 68 -1.77 -1.47 0.30
N ILE A 69 -1.50 -1.51 -0.99
CA ILE A 69 -2.49 -1.71 -2.05
C ILE A 69 -2.05 -2.85 -2.96
N ALA A 70 -3.00 -3.68 -3.36
CA ALA A 70 -2.78 -4.75 -4.31
C ALA A 70 -3.88 -4.79 -5.37
N PHE A 71 -3.49 -5.08 -6.60
CA PHE A 71 -4.37 -5.43 -7.70
C PHE A 71 -4.80 -6.90 -7.58
N LEU A 72 -6.07 -7.17 -7.85
CA LEU A 72 -6.69 -8.49 -7.78
C LEU A 72 -7.13 -8.92 -9.20
N PRO A 73 -6.19 -9.43 -10.03
CA PRO A 73 -6.54 -9.87 -11.38
C PRO A 73 -7.47 -11.08 -11.36
N THR A 74 -8.45 -11.10 -12.25
CA THR A 74 -9.34 -12.25 -12.44
C THR A 74 -8.55 -13.46 -12.94
N GLY A 75 -8.55 -14.55 -12.15
CA GLY A 75 -7.90 -15.81 -12.53
C GLY A 75 -6.39 -15.89 -12.27
N ASP A 76 -5.78 -14.81 -11.77
CA ASP A 76 -4.34 -14.73 -11.47
C ASP A 76 -4.09 -14.47 -9.98
N ALA A 77 -2.83 -14.56 -9.58
CA ALA A 77 -2.42 -14.25 -8.21
C ALA A 77 -2.50 -12.74 -7.90
N ARG A 78 -2.79 -12.42 -6.63
CA ARG A 78 -2.70 -11.06 -6.06
C ARG A 78 -1.34 -10.43 -6.40
N LEU A 79 -1.39 -9.22 -6.97
CA LEU A 79 -0.21 -8.39 -7.24
C LEU A 79 -0.15 -7.24 -6.23
N THR A 80 0.74 -7.30 -5.25
CA THR A 80 1.00 -6.15 -4.36
C THR A 80 1.69 -5.05 -5.16
N LEU A 81 1.08 -3.87 -5.23
CA LEU A 81 1.60 -2.73 -5.98
C LEU A 81 2.50 -1.84 -5.14
N ALA A 82 2.14 -1.64 -3.87
CA ALA A 82 2.97 -0.89 -2.93
C ALA A 82 2.68 -1.21 -1.46
N ARG A 83 3.68 -0.95 -0.61
CA ARG A 83 3.54 -0.93 0.85
C ARG A 83 4.28 0.29 1.42
N TYR A 84 3.66 0.99 2.34
CA TYR A 84 4.19 2.15 3.04
C TYR A 84 4.38 1.70 4.48
N ASN A 85 5.61 1.73 4.98
CA ASN A 85 5.97 1.16 6.28
C ASN A 85 6.56 2.22 7.19
N GLY A 86 6.29 2.09 8.48
CA GLY A 86 6.91 2.92 9.51
C GLY A 86 8.37 2.52 9.83
N PRO A 87 9.05 3.35 10.65
CA PRO A 87 10.49 3.24 10.93
C PRO A 87 10.87 2.22 12.01
N SER A 88 10.10 1.17 12.24
CA SER A 88 10.31 0.26 13.40
C SER A 88 11.51 -0.69 13.28
N HIS A 89 12.15 -0.77 12.12
CA HIS A 89 13.27 -1.67 11.87
C HIS A 89 14.17 -1.18 10.73
N ILE A 90 15.40 -1.69 10.70
CA ILE A 90 16.33 -1.54 9.57
C ILE A 90 15.81 -2.34 8.38
N HIS A 91 15.78 -1.73 7.20
CA HIS A 91 15.37 -2.37 5.96
C HIS A 91 16.41 -2.21 4.86
N GLY A 92 17.28 -3.21 4.69
CA GLY A 92 18.42 -3.10 3.78
C GLY A 92 19.37 -2.01 4.26
N ASP A 93 19.54 -0.97 3.45
CA ASP A 93 20.38 0.19 3.78
C ASP A 93 19.59 1.34 4.46
N ILE A 94 18.28 1.17 4.70
CA ILE A 94 17.42 2.16 5.35
C ILE A 94 17.44 1.93 6.86
N ASP A 95 17.98 2.88 7.63
CA ASP A 95 18.20 2.75 9.08
C ASP A 95 17.09 3.43 9.90
N PHE A 96 16.08 2.66 10.35
CA PHE A 96 14.95 3.18 11.14
C PHE A 96 14.28 4.43 10.54
N HIS A 97 14.10 4.44 9.21
CA HIS A 97 13.36 5.48 8.50
C HIS A 97 12.09 4.92 7.82
N PRO A 98 11.02 5.73 7.68
CA PRO A 98 9.86 5.36 6.90
C PRO A 98 10.27 5.08 5.45
N HIS A 99 9.60 4.11 4.83
CA HIS A 99 9.98 3.67 3.49
C HIS A 99 8.81 3.11 2.70
N ILE A 100 8.91 3.17 1.37
CA ILE A 100 7.87 2.74 0.43
C ILE A 100 8.43 1.64 -0.45
N HIS A 101 7.80 0.48 -0.38
CA HIS A 101 7.99 -0.63 -1.32
C HIS A 101 7.12 -0.41 -2.55
N ARG A 102 7.65 -0.62 -3.76
CA ARG A 102 6.88 -0.51 -5.01
C ARG A 102 7.12 -1.70 -5.93
N ALA A 103 6.05 -2.16 -6.57
CA ALA A 103 6.14 -3.17 -7.61
C ALA A 103 6.99 -2.68 -8.79
N THR A 104 7.91 -3.51 -9.28
CA THR A 104 8.68 -3.23 -10.50
C THR A 104 8.63 -4.40 -11.48
N ALA A 105 8.66 -4.12 -12.78
CA ALA A 105 8.71 -5.15 -13.80
C ALA A 105 9.95 -6.03 -13.64
N ARG A 106 11.09 -5.40 -13.28
CA ARG A 106 12.36 -6.09 -13.02
C ARG A 106 12.24 -7.12 -11.90
N ALA A 107 11.63 -6.77 -10.76
CA ALA A 107 11.49 -7.70 -9.64
C ALA A 107 10.61 -8.90 -10.01
N ILE A 108 9.50 -8.65 -10.72
CA ILE A 108 8.59 -9.70 -11.22
C ILE A 108 9.32 -10.63 -12.19
N ALA A 109 10.03 -10.07 -13.18
CA ALA A 109 10.80 -10.85 -14.16
C ALA A 109 11.93 -11.67 -13.52
N ALA A 110 12.50 -11.19 -12.42
CA ALA A 110 13.50 -11.91 -11.63
C ALA A 110 12.89 -12.97 -10.67
N GLY A 111 11.56 -13.15 -10.66
CA GLY A 111 10.87 -14.08 -9.76
C GLY A 111 10.90 -13.66 -8.28
N LYS A 112 11.21 -12.39 -8.00
CA LYS A 112 11.15 -11.82 -6.64
C LYS A 112 9.72 -11.39 -6.31
N LYS A 113 9.48 -11.00 -5.05
CA LYS A 113 8.27 -10.27 -4.70
C LYS A 113 8.20 -8.99 -5.57
N PRO A 114 7.06 -8.66 -6.19
CA PRO A 114 6.94 -7.48 -7.03
C PRO A 114 7.49 -6.23 -6.35
N GLU A 115 7.12 -6.05 -5.08
CA GLU A 115 7.48 -4.94 -4.21
C GLU A 115 8.71 -5.24 -3.33
N SER A 116 9.71 -5.95 -3.86
CA SER A 116 10.91 -6.32 -3.08
C SER A 116 11.88 -5.17 -2.83
N GLU A 117 11.75 -4.07 -3.58
CA GLU A 117 12.62 -2.90 -3.50
C GLU A 117 11.87 -1.77 -2.77
N ALA A 118 12.62 -1.00 -1.97
CA ALA A 118 12.06 0.06 -1.14
C ALA A 118 12.95 1.31 -1.18
N ASP A 119 12.29 2.47 -1.12
CA ASP A 119 12.93 3.78 -1.03
C ASP A 119 12.55 4.45 0.30
N GLU A 120 13.54 5.08 0.94
CA GLU A 120 13.32 5.93 2.13
C GLU A 120 12.43 7.15 1.79
N THR A 121 11.69 7.65 2.78
CA THR A 121 10.81 8.80 2.59
C THR A 121 10.57 9.62 3.86
N ASP A 122 10.43 10.93 3.70
CA ASP A 122 10.01 11.87 4.75
C ASP A 122 8.53 12.27 4.64
N ARG A 123 7.78 11.65 3.73
CA ARG A 123 6.38 12.04 3.44
C ARG A 123 5.41 11.72 4.57
N PHE A 124 5.78 10.82 5.48
CA PHE A 124 4.96 10.38 6.58
C PHE A 124 5.80 9.82 7.71
N ASN A 125 5.26 9.88 8.92
CA ASN A 125 5.79 9.33 10.15
C ASN A 125 4.70 8.63 10.98
N THR A 126 3.44 8.62 10.51
CA THR A 126 2.34 7.86 11.10
C THR A 126 1.64 6.97 10.07
N LEU A 127 0.83 6.02 10.54
CA LEU A 127 -0.01 5.20 9.67
C LEU A 127 -1.05 6.02 8.90
N ASP A 128 -1.55 7.11 9.47
CA ASP A 128 -2.53 7.97 8.81
C ASP A 128 -1.88 8.81 7.72
N GLY A 129 -0.67 9.35 7.95
CA GLY A 129 0.13 10.00 6.91
C GLY A 129 0.54 9.04 5.80
N ALA A 130 0.93 7.82 6.14
CA ALA A 130 1.25 6.77 5.15
C ALA A 130 0.03 6.41 4.31
N PHE A 131 -1.13 6.24 4.95
CA PHE A 131 -2.37 5.92 4.26
C PHE A 131 -2.82 7.07 3.37
N ARG A 132 -2.71 8.32 3.82
CA ARG A 132 -2.94 9.49 2.98
C ARG A 132 -2.05 9.48 1.73
N CYS A 133 -0.75 9.26 1.89
CA CYS A 133 0.19 9.16 0.76
C CYS A 133 -0.22 8.05 -0.22
N LEU A 134 -0.67 6.90 0.30
CA LEU A 134 -1.17 5.80 -0.53
C LEU A 134 -2.39 6.21 -1.33
N LEU A 135 -3.38 6.85 -0.70
CA LEU A 135 -4.61 7.28 -1.37
C LEU A 135 -4.30 8.26 -2.50
N GLU A 136 -3.41 9.22 -2.26
CA GLU A 136 -2.96 10.20 -3.25
C GLU A 136 -2.15 9.55 -4.39
N ASP A 137 -1.16 8.71 -4.06
CA ASP A 137 -0.27 8.07 -5.04
C ASP A 137 -0.96 7.08 -5.97
N PHE A 138 -2.13 6.55 -5.55
CA PHE A 138 -2.89 5.52 -6.26
C PHE A 138 -4.29 5.98 -6.70
N GLN A 139 -4.59 7.28 -6.60
CA GLN A 139 -5.87 7.88 -6.98
C GLN A 139 -7.07 7.13 -6.38
N VAL A 140 -7.01 6.86 -5.07
CA VAL A 140 -8.07 6.18 -4.34
C VAL A 140 -9.00 7.18 -3.67
N GLU A 141 -10.28 7.10 -3.98
CA GLU A 141 -11.35 7.90 -3.42
C GLU A 141 -12.36 7.03 -2.66
N GLY A 142 -13.42 7.65 -2.11
CA GLY A 142 -14.50 6.93 -1.43
C GLY A 142 -14.21 6.55 0.02
N VAL A 143 -13.16 7.10 0.63
CA VAL A 143 -12.85 6.95 2.06
C VAL A 143 -12.44 8.30 2.65
N ALA A 144 -12.64 8.49 3.95
CA ALA A 144 -12.22 9.71 4.63
C ALA A 144 -10.70 9.87 4.51
N LEU A 145 -10.28 11.01 3.94
CA LEU A 145 -8.87 11.35 3.80
C LEU A 145 -8.32 11.73 5.19
N PRO A 146 -7.28 11.04 5.68
CA PRO A 146 -6.69 11.38 6.97
C PRO A 146 -6.10 12.80 6.97
N ALA A 147 -6.00 13.38 8.16
CA ALA A 147 -5.24 14.61 8.36
C ALA A 147 -3.78 14.38 7.91
N PRO A 148 -3.14 15.38 7.29
CA PRO A 148 -1.72 15.28 7.00
C PRO A 148 -0.93 15.13 8.29
N ASP A 149 0.21 14.43 8.21
CA ASP A 149 1.13 14.37 9.34
C ASP A 149 1.56 15.79 9.69
N GLN A 150 1.47 16.12 10.99
CA GLN A 150 1.99 17.39 11.46
C GLN A 150 3.49 17.37 11.27
N LYS A 151 4.03 18.38 10.56
CA LYS A 151 5.46 18.64 10.58
C LYS A 151 5.87 18.76 12.04
N ARG A 152 6.72 17.85 12.51
CA ARG A 152 7.33 17.97 13.82
C ARG A 152 8.13 19.28 13.77
N LEU A 153 7.63 20.30 14.48
CA LEU A 153 8.43 21.48 14.76
C LEU A 153 9.61 20.97 15.59
N LEU A 154 10.77 20.87 14.97
CA LEU A 154 12.04 20.58 15.63
C LEU A 154 12.39 21.71 16.60
#